data_AF-A0A942K6V4-F1
#
_entry.id   AF-A0A942K6V4-F1
#
_cell.length_a   1.000
_cell.length_b   1.000
_cell.length_c   1.000
_cell.angle_alpha   90.00
_cell.angle_beta   90.00
_cell.angle_gamma   90.00
#
_symmetry.space_group_name_H-M   'P 1'
#
loop_
_entity.id
_entity.type
_entity.pdbx_description
1 polymer ?
#
loop_
_entity_poly.entity_id
_entity_poly.type
_entity_poly.pdbx_seq_one_letter_code
_entity_poly.pdbx_strand_id
1 'polypeptide(L)' 'MNASELRNKTESELVSELYSLSKEQFSLRMQKGSGQQVKSSQFKCLRKDMARINTVLAEIKRGTK' A
#
# COMPACT_ATOMS: atom_id res chain seq x y z
N MET A 1 7.00 2.31 -4.01
CA MET A 1 7.70 1.02 -3.80
C MET A 1 8.16 0.35 -5.09
N ASN A 2 9.25 -0.43 -5.03
CA ASN A 2 9.74 -1.31 -6.10
C ASN A 2 9.16 -2.73 -5.95
N ALA A 3 8.71 -3.34 -7.05
CA ALA A 3 8.05 -4.65 -7.03
C ALA A 3 8.99 -5.80 -6.60
N SER A 4 10.30 -5.66 -6.82
CA SER A 4 11.29 -6.69 -6.48
C SER A 4 11.46 -6.85 -4.97
N GLU A 5 11.38 -5.77 -4.20
CA GLU A 5 11.51 -5.81 -2.73
C GLU A 5 10.26 -6.42 -2.08
N LEU A 6 9.09 -6.19 -2.65
CA LEU A 6 7.81 -6.74 -2.15
C LEU A 6 7.71 -8.26 -2.32
N ARG A 7 8.37 -8.83 -3.33
CA ARG A 7 8.38 -10.29 -3.58
C ARG A 7 9.30 -11.08 -2.66
N ASN A 8 10.29 -10.40 -2.05
CA ASN A 8 11.24 -11.02 -1.13
C ASN A 8 10.73 -11.05 0.32
N LYS A 9 9.71 -10.24 0.64
CA LYS A 9 9.11 -10.18 1.97
C LYS A 9 8.15 -11.33 2.23
N THR A 10 7.99 -11.67 3.50
CA THR A 10 7.07 -12.72 3.94
C THR A 10 5.62 -12.23 3.93
N GLU A 11 4.66 -13.16 3.89
CA GLU A 11 3.23 -12.84 3.83
C GLU A 11 2.78 -11.99 5.05
N SER A 12 3.36 -12.22 6.23
CA SER A 12 3.09 -11.46 7.45
C SER A 12 3.62 -10.01 7.39
N GLU A 13 4.81 -9.81 6.82
CA GLU A 13 5.40 -8.48 6.62
C GLU A 13 4.58 -7.64 5.63
N LEU A 14 4.09 -8.27 4.55
CA LEU A 14 3.22 -7.63 3.56
C LEU A 14 1.90 -7.18 4.17
N VAL A 15 1.30 -7.99 5.06
CA VAL A 15 0.07 -7.61 5.77
C VAL A 15 0.32 -6.46 6.75
N SER A 16 1.47 -6.46 7.43
CA SER A 16 1.87 -5.35 8.32
C SER A 16 2.07 -4.04 7.54
N GLU A 17 2.71 -4.09 6.37
CA GLU A 17 2.86 -2.94 5.48
C GLU A 17 1.52 -2.44 4.92
N LEU A 18 0.57 -3.33 4.62
CA LEU A 18 -0.78 -2.93 4.26
C LEU A 18 -1.45 -2.12 5.37
N TYR A 19 -1.26 -2.53 6.62
CA TYR A 19 -1.84 -1.87 7.77
C TYR A 19 -1.23 -0.47 7.99
N SER A 20 0.08 -0.32 7.80
CA SER A 20 0.75 0.98 7.91
C SER A 20 0.31 1.94 6.80
N LEU A 21 0.24 1.47 5.54
CA LEU A 21 -0.24 2.28 4.41
C LEU A 21 -1.71 2.67 4.55
N SER A 22 -2.55 1.82 5.16
CA SER A 22 -3.94 2.13 5.45
C SER A 22 -4.09 3.28 6.46
N LYS A 23 -3.26 3.27 7.52
CA LYS A 23 -3.19 4.39 8.48
C LYS A 23 -2.74 5.68 7.80
N GLU A 24 -1.73 5.62 6.95
CA GLU A 24 -1.26 6.78 6.20
C GLU A 24 -2.36 7.34 5.27
N GLN A 25 -3.08 6.46 4.56
CA GLN A 25 -4.23 6.85 3.74
C GLN A 25 -5.34 7.51 4.58
N PHE A 26 -5.59 7.01 5.79
CA PHE A 26 -6.57 7.60 6.70
C PHE A 26 -6.15 9.01 7.14
N SER A 27 -4.90 9.20 7.55
CA SER A 27 -4.36 10.51 7.91
C SER A 27 -4.46 11.51 6.75
N LEU A 28 -4.15 11.10 5.51
CA LEU A 28 -4.30 11.97 4.34
C LEU A 28 -5.77 12.30 4.03
N ARG A 29 -6.70 11.36 4.24
CA ARG A 29 -8.14 11.65 4.12
C ARG A 29 -8.61 12.65 5.16
N MET A 30 -8.13 12.54 6.40
CA MET A 30 -8.42 13.49 7.47
C MET A 30 -7.86 14.89 7.15
N GLN A 31 -6.61 14.98 6.67
CA GLN A 31 -6.01 16.25 6.23
C GLN A 31 -6.76 16.88 5.05
N LYS A 32 -7.27 16.06 4.13
CA LYS A 32 -8.10 16.54 3.03
C LYS A 32 -9.45 17.08 3.54
N GLY A 33 -10.03 16.45 4.56
CA GLY A 33 -11.27 16.88 5.20
C GLY A 33 -11.12 18.15 6.04
N SER A 34 -9.95 18.39 6.63
CA SER A 34 -9.65 19.60 7.41
C SER A 34 -9.37 20.85 6.56
N GLY A 35 -9.44 20.75 5.23
CA GLY A 35 -9.23 21.86 4.31
C GLY A 35 -7.76 22.18 4.04
N GLN A 36 -6.82 21.37 4.53
CA GLN A 36 -5.41 21.50 4.16
C GLN A 36 -5.18 21.00 2.73
N GLN A 37 -4.32 21.71 1.99
CA GLN A 37 -3.98 21.38 0.62
C GLN A 37 -3.11 20.11 0.58
N VAL A 38 -3.75 18.96 0.43
CA VAL A 38 -3.04 17.67 0.32
C VAL A 38 -2.58 17.44 -1.11
N LYS A 39 -1.32 16.99 -1.29
CA LYS A 39 -0.78 16.60 -2.59
C LYS A 39 -1.58 15.41 -3.15
N SER A 40 -2.42 15.66 -4.15
CA SER A 40 -3.26 14.64 -4.80
C SER A 40 -2.46 13.46 -5.37
N SER A 41 -1.20 13.69 -5.77
CA SER A 41 -0.26 12.67 -6.22
C SER A 41 0.01 11.59 -5.15
N GLN A 42 0.03 11.95 -3.87
CA GLN A 42 0.30 10.99 -2.78
C GLN A 42 -0.82 9.95 -2.65
N PHE A 43 -2.09 10.36 -2.82
CA PHE A 43 -3.21 9.41 -2.88
C PHE A 43 -3.07 8.39 -4.00
N LYS A 44 -2.56 8.82 -5.17
CA LYS A 44 -2.34 7.93 -6.32
C LYS A 44 -1.19 6.97 -6.05
N CYS A 45 -0.10 7.42 -5.43
CA CYS A 45 1.01 6.57 -5.04
C CYS A 45 0.59 5.52 -4.00
N LEU A 46 -0.07 5.92 -2.92
CA LEU A 46 -0.58 5.02 -1.87
C LEU A 46 -1.51 3.95 -2.41
N ARG A 47 -2.45 4.30 -3.30
CA ARG A 47 -3.32 3.30 -3.95
C ARG A 47 -2.53 2.29 -4.78
N LYS A 48 -1.52 2.75 -5.53
CA LYS A 48 -0.67 1.87 -6.33
C LYS A 48 0.17 0.94 -5.46
N ASP A 49 0.70 1.44 -4.35
CA ASP A 49 1.51 0.63 -3.44
C ASP A 49 0.65 -0.43 -2.72
N MET A 50 -0.56 -0.09 -2.25
CA MET A 50 -1.51 -1.08 -1.73
C MET A 50 -1.91 -2.12 -2.79
N ALA A 51 -2.15 -1.69 -4.04
CA ALA A 51 -2.48 -2.60 -5.12
C ALA A 51 -1.34 -3.59 -5.40
N ARG A 52 -0.08 -3.13 -5.39
CA ARG A 52 1.08 -4.01 -5.58
C ARG A 52 1.21 -5.06 -4.48
N ILE A 53 1.00 -4.70 -3.22
CA ILE A 53 1.02 -5.66 -2.10
C ILE A 53 -0.06 -6.71 -2.29
N ASN A 54 -1.29 -6.29 -2.60
CA ASN A 54 -2.39 -7.22 -2.87
C ASN A 54 -2.11 -8.15 -4.06
N THR A 55 -1.48 -7.64 -5.12
CA THR A 55 -1.07 -8.47 -6.26
C THR A 55 -0.03 -9.52 -5.84
N VAL A 56 1.00 -9.14 -5.08
CA VAL A 56 2.03 -10.09 -4.61
C VAL A 56 1.43 -11.14 -3.68
N LEU A 57 0.53 -10.76 -2.77
CA LEU A 57 -0.23 -11.71 -1.94
C LEU A 57 -1.06 -12.68 -2.80
N ALA A 58 -1.68 -12.19 -3.86
CA ALA A 58 -2.43 -13.02 -4.80
C ALA A 58 -1.53 -13.93 -5.65
N GLU A 59 -0.32 -13.49 -6.04
CA GLU A 59 0.71 -14.30 -6.71
C GLU A 59 1.19 -15.44 -5.81
N ILE A 60 1.47 -15.15 -4.53
CA ILE A 60 1.86 -16.16 -3.52
C ILE A 60 0.75 -17.20 -3.33
N LYS A 61 -0.50 -16.74 -3.14
CA LYS A 61 -1.66 -17.64 -2.96
C LYS A 61 -2.00 -18.48 -4.18
N ARG A 62 -1.75 -17.98 -5.39
CA ARG A 62 -1.97 -18.74 -6.63
C ARG A 62 -0.94 -19.84 -6.85
N GLY A 63 0.12 -19.91 -6.05
CA GLY A 63 1.16 -20.92 -6.19
C GLY A 63 1.98 -20.78 -7.48
N THR A 64 1.98 -19.60 -8.12
CA THR A 64 2.83 -19.30 -9.27
C THR A 64 4.24 -18.91 -8.82
N LYS A 65 4.84 -19.72 -7.95
CA LYS A 65 6.20 -19.56 -7.46
C LYS A 65 7.00 -20.84 -7.70
#